data_AF-A0A2S2PQN6-F1
#
_entry.id   AF-A0A2S2PQN6-F1
#
_cell.length_a   1.000
_cell.length_b   1.000
_cell.length_c   1.000
_cell.angle_alpha   90.00
_cell.angle_beta   90.00
_cell.angle_gamma   90.00
#
_symmetry.space_group_name_H-M   'P 1'
#
loop_
_entity.id
_entity.type
_entity.pdbx_description
1 polymer ?
#
loop_
_entity_poly.entity_id
_entity_poly.type
_entity_poly.pdbx_seq_one_letter_code
_entity_poly.pdbx_strand_id
1 'polypeptide(L)'
;MQEIKPMRLDTALIFHLLKMTIFYLNQLMFQIHQLNQIHLFLYIQKNLTVQMIIICTKKIKIQFHHKQKILKKNILKLNYSLVGHHHQKKKKVVRKPSFEELKSQTKLYPQASYSKQQKNKSSIAKELFSIEKHASTPPTPAYSNNNNEIKSTPFLKSNKEQTTDRSLSKANEYFTGDSEFQQHMNRNVAFLKVEMRNIQNNQLIILERLESIQSHLEDQPVIDKTNSSINEMANYQFPIDNVVDLNTFEDNISGDQHFRTHLVKELSYIGGKHTKAMVKRIMSKIFKDDLLKNYSYSGKKGKTPFSSLAICSVIFEAVKKQVKFKNVPQHEIEETIKYILAQAPFNLKRQLNKQSFSLST
;
A
#
# COMPACT_ATOMS: atom_id res chain seq x y z
N MET A 1 18.16 -69.02 -55.36
CA MET A 1 17.56 -68.14 -54.34
C MET A 1 18.69 -67.42 -53.64
N GLN A 2 18.69 -66.09 -53.54
CA GLN A 2 19.66 -65.37 -52.72
C GLN A 2 19.12 -65.29 -51.29
N GLU A 3 19.89 -65.79 -50.32
CA GLU A 3 19.54 -65.64 -48.90
C GLU A 3 19.68 -64.19 -48.48
N ILE A 4 18.56 -63.58 -48.06
CA ILE A 4 18.57 -62.25 -47.45
C ILE A 4 19.11 -62.40 -46.03
N LYS A 5 20.40 -62.14 -45.85
CA LYS A 5 21.09 -62.21 -44.56
C LYS A 5 20.48 -61.18 -43.60
N PRO A 6 19.99 -61.56 -42.41
CA PRO A 6 19.29 -60.64 -41.51
C PRO A 6 20.24 -59.55 -41.01
N MET A 7 19.89 -58.29 -41.30
CA MET A 7 20.64 -57.11 -40.90
C MET A 7 20.54 -56.95 -39.38
N ARG A 8 21.61 -57.31 -38.66
CA ARG A 8 21.69 -57.11 -37.20
C ARG A 8 21.71 -55.61 -36.89
N LEU A 9 20.56 -55.08 -36.49
CA LEU A 9 20.44 -53.71 -36.01
C LEU A 9 21.17 -53.59 -34.65
N ASP A 10 22.10 -52.65 -34.54
CA ASP A 10 22.90 -52.47 -33.33
C ASP A 10 22.00 -52.02 -32.17
N THR A 11 22.03 -52.77 -31.06
CA THR A 11 21.29 -52.44 -29.83
C THR A 11 21.64 -51.04 -29.31
N ALA A 12 22.88 -50.57 -29.49
CA ALA A 12 23.28 -49.23 -29.10
C ALA A 12 22.53 -48.15 -29.90
N LEU A 13 22.30 -48.38 -31.20
CA LEU A 13 21.53 -47.50 -32.06
C LEU A 13 20.05 -47.46 -31.63
N ILE A 14 19.47 -48.61 -31.29
CA ILE A 14 18.09 -48.71 -30.78
C ILE A 14 17.94 -47.91 -29.47
N PHE A 15 18.86 -48.08 -28.51
CA PHE A 15 18.85 -47.31 -27.26
C PHE A 15 19.04 -45.80 -27.48
N HIS A 16 19.87 -45.40 -28.44
CA HIS A 16 20.06 -43.98 -28.78
C HIS A 16 18.80 -43.37 -29.40
N LEU A 17 18.15 -44.07 -30.34
CA LEU A 17 16.88 -43.66 -30.93
C LEU A 17 15.75 -43.57 -29.89
N LEU A 18 15.66 -44.53 -28.97
CA LEU A 18 14.73 -44.49 -27.84
C LEU A 18 14.97 -43.26 -26.95
N LYS A 19 16.21 -42.97 -26.56
CA LYS A 19 16.53 -41.75 -25.77
C LYS A 19 16.13 -40.47 -26.51
N MET A 20 16.39 -40.38 -27.81
CA MET A 20 16.01 -39.22 -28.63
C MET A 20 14.49 -39.06 -28.72
N THR A 21 13.74 -40.14 -29.01
CA THR A 21 12.27 -40.07 -29.06
C THR A 21 11.65 -39.66 -27.72
N ILE A 22 12.13 -40.21 -26.59
CA ILE A 22 11.68 -39.81 -25.25
C ILE A 22 11.96 -38.33 -24.98
N PHE A 23 13.15 -37.83 -25.37
CA PHE A 23 13.50 -36.41 -25.23
C PHE A 23 12.56 -35.51 -26.04
N TYR A 24 12.30 -35.84 -27.31
CA TYR A 24 11.36 -35.09 -28.16
C TYR A 24 9.92 -35.12 -27.64
N LEU A 25 9.44 -36.27 -27.14
CA LEU A 25 8.10 -36.40 -26.54
C LEU A 25 7.95 -35.54 -25.28
N ASN A 26 8.97 -35.51 -24.41
CA ASN A 26 8.97 -34.66 -23.21
C ASN A 26 8.97 -33.17 -23.58
N GLN A 27 9.76 -32.78 -24.59
CA GLN A 27 9.80 -31.40 -25.09
C GLN A 27 8.44 -30.97 -25.68
N LEU A 28 7.78 -31.86 -26.43
CA LEU A 28 6.46 -31.62 -27.01
C LEU A 28 5.38 -31.51 -25.92
N MET A 29 5.39 -32.40 -24.93
CA MET A 29 4.49 -32.33 -23.76
C MET A 29 4.64 -31.01 -22.98
N PHE A 30 5.87 -30.54 -22.80
CA PHE A 30 6.12 -29.24 -22.18
C PHE A 30 5.53 -28.09 -23.00
N GLN A 31 5.71 -28.09 -24.32
CA GLN A 31 5.12 -27.06 -25.21
C GLN A 31 3.59 -27.08 -25.19
N ILE A 32 2.96 -28.27 -25.20
CA ILE A 32 1.50 -28.42 -25.08
C ILE A 32 1.01 -27.87 -23.73
N HIS A 33 1.72 -28.15 -22.64
CA HIS A 33 1.37 -27.59 -21.33
C HIS A 33 1.43 -26.05 -21.33
N GLN A 34 2.48 -25.44 -21.90
CA GLN A 34 2.58 -23.99 -22.01
C GLN A 34 1.44 -23.39 -22.85
N LEU A 35 1.10 -24.00 -23.99
CA LEU A 35 -0.03 -23.58 -24.83
C LEU A 35 -1.37 -23.64 -24.09
N ASN A 36 -1.62 -24.70 -23.31
CA ASN A 36 -2.82 -24.84 -22.50
C ASN A 36 -2.91 -23.77 -21.40
N GLN A 37 -1.79 -23.45 -20.73
CA GLN A 37 -1.75 -22.36 -19.73
C GLN A 37 -2.05 -21.00 -20.36
N ILE A 38 -1.48 -20.71 -21.54
CA ILE A 38 -1.76 -19.48 -22.30
C ILE A 38 -3.24 -19.41 -22.70
N HIS A 39 -3.82 -20.51 -23.20
CA HIS A 39 -5.23 -20.55 -23.61
C HIS A 39 -6.17 -20.35 -22.41
N LEU A 40 -5.89 -20.97 -21.27
CA LEU A 40 -6.65 -20.79 -20.03
C LEU A 40 -6.56 -19.34 -19.53
N PHE A 41 -5.38 -18.73 -19.56
CA PHE A 41 -5.19 -17.32 -19.21
C PHE A 41 -6.01 -16.39 -20.11
N LEU A 42 -5.96 -16.57 -21.43
CA LEU A 42 -6.75 -15.79 -22.39
C LEU A 42 -8.26 -15.97 -22.19
N TYR A 43 -8.71 -17.17 -21.83
CA TYR A 43 -10.11 -17.44 -21.50
C TYR A 43 -10.57 -16.71 -20.23
N ILE A 44 -9.75 -16.69 -19.17
CA ILE A 44 -10.02 -15.96 -17.93
C ILE A 44 -10.09 -14.45 -18.19
N GLN A 45 -9.14 -13.89 -18.96
CA GLN A 45 -9.12 -12.47 -19.31
C GLN A 45 -10.36 -12.04 -20.12
N LYS A 46 -10.83 -12.86 -21.07
CA LYS A 46 -12.09 -12.62 -21.80
C LYS A 46 -13.31 -12.62 -20.88
N ASN A 47 -13.40 -13.55 -19.93
CA ASN A 47 -14.51 -13.56 -18.99
C ASN A 47 -14.48 -12.38 -18.01
N LEU A 48 -13.29 -11.98 -17.53
CA LEU A 48 -13.13 -10.86 -16.61
C LEU A 48 -13.52 -9.53 -17.28
N THR A 49 -13.09 -9.30 -18.53
CA THR A 49 -13.47 -8.10 -19.30
C THR A 49 -14.97 -8.03 -19.56
N VAL A 50 -15.63 -9.14 -19.90
CA VAL A 50 -17.10 -9.20 -20.04
C VAL A 50 -17.81 -8.87 -18.72
N GLN A 51 -17.36 -9.41 -17.59
CA GLN A 51 -17.92 -9.08 -16.27
C GLN A 51 -17.75 -7.60 -15.92
N MET A 52 -16.58 -7.02 -16.19
CA MET A 52 -16.32 -5.59 -15.98
C MET A 52 -17.23 -4.70 -16.82
N ILE A 53 -17.49 -5.05 -18.09
CA ILE A 53 -18.44 -4.35 -18.96
C ILE A 53 -19.88 -4.44 -18.40
N ILE A 54 -20.30 -5.62 -17.92
CA ILE A 54 -21.62 -5.81 -17.27
C ILE A 54 -21.75 -4.97 -15.99
N ILE A 55 -20.70 -4.87 -15.18
CA ILE A 55 -20.68 -4.06 -13.96
C ILE A 55 -20.74 -2.56 -14.31
N CYS A 56 -19.94 -2.10 -15.28
CA CYS A 56 -19.93 -0.71 -15.72
C CYS A 56 -21.27 -0.26 -16.31
N THR A 57 -21.87 -1.07 -17.20
CA THR A 57 -23.18 -0.77 -17.80
C THR A 57 -24.30 -0.72 -16.74
N LYS A 58 -24.29 -1.62 -15.74
CA LYS A 58 -25.19 -1.53 -14.57
C LYS A 58 -24.98 -0.24 -13.77
N LYS A 59 -23.72 0.13 -13.46
CA LYS A 59 -23.38 1.35 -12.70
C LYS A 59 -23.84 2.62 -13.43
N ILE A 60 -23.62 2.70 -14.74
CA ILE A 60 -24.09 3.81 -15.60
C ILE A 60 -25.62 3.90 -15.60
N LYS A 61 -26.33 2.76 -15.75
CA LYS A 61 -27.81 2.73 -15.74
C LYS A 61 -28.40 3.22 -14.41
N ILE A 62 -27.79 2.86 -13.29
CA ILE A 62 -28.18 3.34 -11.94
C ILE A 62 -27.97 4.86 -11.83
N GLN A 63 -26.81 5.38 -12.25
CA GLN A 63 -26.51 6.82 -12.21
C GLN A 63 -27.48 7.64 -13.08
N PHE A 64 -27.81 7.14 -14.29
CA PHE A 64 -28.79 7.78 -15.16
C PHE A 64 -30.18 7.82 -14.52
N HIS A 65 -30.65 6.70 -13.95
CA HIS A 65 -31.94 6.65 -13.25
C HIS A 65 -31.98 7.58 -12.02
N HIS A 66 -30.87 7.71 -11.29
CA HIS A 66 -30.77 8.64 -10.17
C HIS A 66 -30.85 10.11 -10.62
N LYS A 67 -30.13 10.50 -11.67
CA LYS A 67 -30.23 11.85 -12.27
C LYS A 67 -31.66 12.15 -12.76
N GLN A 68 -32.31 11.19 -13.42
CA GLN A 68 -33.72 11.31 -13.84
C GLN A 68 -34.68 11.53 -12.65
N LYS A 69 -34.47 10.82 -11.53
CA LYS A 69 -35.28 10.99 -10.31
C LYS A 69 -35.08 12.37 -9.65
N ILE A 70 -33.85 12.90 -9.65
CA ILE A 70 -33.56 14.27 -9.20
C ILE A 70 -34.25 15.30 -10.10
N LEU A 71 -34.12 15.14 -11.43
CA LEU A 71 -34.71 16.07 -12.40
C LEU A 71 -36.23 16.17 -12.22
N LYS A 72 -36.93 15.02 -12.13
CA LYS A 72 -38.37 14.98 -11.85
C LYS A 72 -38.74 15.67 -10.52
N LYS A 73 -37.94 15.47 -9.46
CA LYS A 73 -38.16 16.11 -8.15
C LYS A 73 -37.98 17.64 -8.21
N ASN A 74 -37.02 18.12 -9.01
CA ASN A 74 -36.80 19.56 -9.20
C ASN A 74 -37.89 20.21 -10.04
N ILE A 75 -38.35 19.55 -11.11
CA ILE A 75 -39.50 20.01 -11.91
C ILE A 75 -40.77 20.10 -11.04
N LEU A 76 -41.04 19.10 -10.20
CA LEU A 76 -42.16 19.16 -9.25
C LEU A 76 -42.07 20.39 -8.34
N LYS A 77 -40.90 20.63 -7.73
CA LYS A 77 -40.67 21.78 -6.85
C LYS A 77 -40.90 23.11 -7.55
N LEU A 78 -40.43 23.27 -8.79
CA LEU A 78 -40.64 24.48 -9.58
C LEU A 78 -42.13 24.72 -9.86
N ASN A 79 -42.86 23.68 -10.24
CA ASN A 79 -44.31 23.77 -10.47
C ASN A 79 -45.08 24.17 -9.19
N TYR A 80 -44.75 23.58 -8.03
CA TYR A 80 -45.35 24.01 -6.75
C TYR A 80 -45.01 25.46 -6.38
N SER A 81 -43.79 25.92 -6.65
CA SER A 81 -43.37 27.30 -6.38
C SER A 81 -44.08 28.32 -7.27
N LEU A 82 -44.35 27.97 -8.54
CA LEU A 82 -45.09 28.81 -9.48
C LEU A 82 -46.57 28.95 -9.08
N VAL A 83 -47.21 27.85 -8.65
CA VAL A 83 -48.61 27.88 -8.17
C VAL A 83 -48.75 28.69 -6.88
N GLY A 84 -47.77 28.62 -5.97
CA GLY A 84 -47.78 29.35 -4.70
C GLY A 84 -47.82 30.89 -4.84
N HIS A 85 -47.17 31.45 -5.88
CA HIS A 85 -47.09 32.90 -6.05
C HIS A 85 -48.41 33.57 -6.50
N HIS A 86 -49.37 32.82 -7.03
CA HIS A 86 -50.66 33.39 -7.48
C HIS A 86 -51.66 33.68 -6.35
N HIS A 87 -51.43 33.20 -5.12
CA HIS A 87 -52.40 33.31 -4.02
C HIS A 87 -52.10 34.39 -2.96
N GLN A 88 -50.95 35.08 -2.99
CA GLN A 88 -50.56 36.03 -1.93
C GLN A 88 -50.90 37.52 -2.20
N LYS A 89 -51.67 37.85 -3.24
CA LYS A 89 -52.16 39.22 -3.49
C LYS A 89 -53.67 39.37 -3.28
N LYS A 90 -54.18 39.17 -2.05
CA LYS A 90 -55.49 39.69 -1.58
C LYS A 90 -55.68 39.55 -0.05
N LYS A 91 -56.20 40.62 0.58
CA LYS A 91 -56.62 40.79 2.01
C LYS A 91 -55.44 40.77 3.01
N LYS A 92 -55.09 41.83 3.76
CA LYS A 92 -55.83 42.92 4.47
C LYS A 92 -56.47 42.48 5.80
N VAL A 93 -55.76 42.84 6.89
CA VAL A 93 -56.13 43.05 8.31
C VAL A 93 -57.58 42.75 8.73
N VAL A 94 -57.77 41.95 9.80
CA VAL A 94 -58.69 42.17 10.96
C VAL A 94 -58.42 41.15 12.10
N ARG A 95 -58.96 41.42 13.28
CA ARG A 95 -58.61 40.92 14.63
C ARG A 95 -59.05 39.47 14.96
N LYS A 96 -58.43 38.88 16.01
CA LYS A 96 -59.00 37.75 16.78
C LYS A 96 -60.23 38.21 17.60
N PRO A 97 -61.15 37.28 17.94
CA PRO A 97 -61.26 36.88 19.34
C PRO A 97 -61.31 35.34 19.52
N SER A 98 -61.66 34.88 20.73
CA SER A 98 -61.51 33.50 21.23
C SER A 98 -62.83 32.86 21.68
N PHE A 99 -62.74 31.54 21.96
CA PHE A 99 -63.53 30.75 22.93
C PHE A 99 -64.77 29.97 22.41
N GLU A 100 -64.66 28.63 22.52
CA GLU A 100 -65.68 27.58 22.79
C GLU A 100 -66.96 27.48 21.90
N GLU A 101 -67.61 26.32 21.68
CA GLU A 101 -67.65 25.04 22.41
C GLU A 101 -68.07 23.83 21.51
N LEU A 102 -68.11 22.62 22.10
CA LEU A 102 -68.77 21.35 21.69
C LEU A 102 -68.21 20.39 20.59
N LYS A 103 -67.66 19.25 21.08
CA LYS A 103 -68.14 17.84 20.94
C LYS A 103 -68.50 17.31 19.53
N SER A 104 -68.14 16.09 19.11
CA SER A 104 -67.64 14.89 19.84
C SER A 104 -67.20 13.76 18.88
N GLN A 105 -66.21 12.94 19.27
CA GLN A 105 -66.24 11.45 19.32
C GLN A 105 -64.83 10.86 19.61
N THR A 106 -64.62 10.46 20.88
CA THR A 106 -64.32 9.07 21.33
C THR A 106 -63.90 8.06 20.25
N LYS A 107 -62.84 7.23 20.34
CA LYS A 107 -61.99 6.67 21.42
C LYS A 107 -60.50 6.63 20.94
N LEU A 108 -59.44 6.25 21.66
CA LEU A 108 -59.22 5.65 23.00
C LEU A 108 -57.83 6.11 23.56
N TYR A 109 -57.45 5.63 24.75
CA TYR A 109 -56.12 5.66 25.41
C TYR A 109 -55.95 4.28 26.15
N PRO A 110 -54.88 3.92 26.91
CA PRO A 110 -53.81 4.69 27.58
C PRO A 110 -52.39 4.38 27.03
N GLN A 111 -51.35 5.21 27.15
CA GLN A 111 -50.86 6.15 28.18
C GLN A 111 -50.01 5.50 29.28
N ALA A 112 -48.70 5.82 29.30
CA ALA A 112 -47.81 5.61 30.43
C ALA A 112 -46.78 6.75 30.54
N SER A 113 -47.19 7.77 31.31
CA SER A 113 -46.43 8.60 32.26
C SER A 113 -44.92 8.89 32.12
N TYR A 114 -44.64 10.20 32.27
CA TYR A 114 -43.34 10.82 32.59
C TYR A 114 -42.63 10.25 33.84
N SER A 115 -41.30 10.43 33.88
CA SER A 115 -40.67 11.16 35.00
C SER A 115 -39.39 11.90 34.58
N LYS A 116 -39.14 13.05 35.21
CA LYS A 116 -37.84 13.75 35.26
C LYS A 116 -37.31 13.60 36.68
N GLN A 117 -36.00 13.42 36.86
CA GLN A 117 -35.30 14.07 37.98
C GLN A 117 -33.77 14.13 37.77
N GLN A 118 -33.12 15.02 38.52
CA GLN A 118 -31.70 15.36 38.38
C GLN A 118 -30.88 14.94 39.61
N LYS A 119 -29.57 14.75 39.37
CA LYS A 119 -28.45 15.08 40.28
C LYS A 119 -28.19 14.22 41.54
N ASN A 120 -27.00 13.60 41.49
CA ASN A 120 -25.85 13.82 42.39
C ASN A 120 -25.47 12.79 43.47
N LYS A 121 -24.15 12.49 43.42
CA LYS A 121 -23.18 12.11 44.48
C LYS A 121 -22.98 10.63 44.86
N SER A 122 -21.68 10.35 45.06
CA SER A 122 -21.06 9.39 45.99
C SER A 122 -20.70 7.98 45.49
N SER A 123 -19.43 7.86 45.09
CA SER A 123 -18.43 6.86 45.54
C SER A 123 -18.66 5.34 45.47
N ILE A 124 -17.51 4.63 45.56
CA ILE A 124 -17.30 3.18 45.74
C ILE A 124 -17.31 2.35 44.45
N ALA A 125 -16.10 2.15 43.91
CA ALA A 125 -15.57 0.91 43.30
C ALA A 125 -14.27 1.21 42.52
N LYS A 126 -13.23 1.68 43.21
CA LYS A 126 -11.84 1.69 42.71
C LYS A 126 -11.02 0.72 43.55
N GLU A 127 -11.24 -0.57 43.33
CA GLU A 127 -10.46 -1.62 43.95
C GLU A 127 -10.40 -2.79 42.97
N LEU A 128 -9.31 -2.83 42.18
CA LEU A 128 -8.82 -3.94 41.36
C LEU A 128 -7.56 -3.52 40.57
N PHE A 129 -6.59 -2.84 41.21
CA PHE A 129 -5.26 -2.58 40.64
C PHE A 129 -4.20 -2.34 41.74
N SER A 130 -2.98 -2.86 41.53
CA SER A 130 -1.91 -3.08 42.53
C SER A 130 -2.20 -4.32 43.38
N ILE A 131 -1.36 -5.35 43.48
CA ILE A 131 0.12 -5.47 43.62
C ILE A 131 0.59 -6.61 42.66
N GLU A 132 1.82 -6.76 42.12
CA GLU A 132 3.18 -6.44 42.60
C GLU A 132 4.17 -6.10 41.47
N LYS A 133 5.34 -5.54 41.81
CA LYS A 133 6.52 -5.39 40.91
C LYS A 133 7.55 -6.47 41.23
N HIS A 134 8.40 -6.87 40.27
CA HIS A 134 9.87 -6.94 40.39
C HIS A 134 10.55 -7.38 39.07
N ALA A 135 11.89 -7.29 39.01
CA ALA A 135 12.82 -7.78 37.97
C ALA A 135 13.06 -6.95 36.68
N SER A 136 14.02 -6.03 36.78
CA SER A 136 15.20 -5.84 35.90
C SER A 136 15.12 -5.98 34.36
N THR A 137 15.51 -4.88 33.68
CA THR A 137 15.94 -4.80 32.28
C THR A 137 17.34 -5.41 32.02
N PRO A 138 17.61 -6.04 30.86
CA PRO A 138 18.95 -6.19 30.30
C PRO A 138 19.29 -5.07 29.27
N PRO A 139 20.57 -4.68 29.12
CA PRO A 139 20.98 -3.60 28.20
C PRO A 139 21.30 -4.08 26.78
N THR A 140 21.20 -3.16 25.82
CA THR A 140 21.72 -3.30 24.44
C THR A 140 23.25 -3.42 24.39
N PRO A 141 23.82 -4.35 23.62
CA PRO A 141 25.25 -4.33 23.28
C PRO A 141 25.56 -3.25 22.25
N ALA A 142 26.63 -2.48 22.47
CA ALA A 142 27.19 -1.57 21.48
C ALA A 142 28.01 -2.34 20.43
N TYR A 143 28.05 -1.84 19.19
CA TYR A 143 29.00 -2.30 18.19
C TYR A 143 30.43 -1.94 18.61
N SER A 144 31.31 -2.94 18.76
CA SER A 144 32.75 -2.74 18.71
C SER A 144 33.29 -3.29 17.38
N ASN A 145 34.08 -2.47 16.68
CA ASN A 145 34.92 -2.96 15.60
C ASN A 145 36.04 -3.81 16.21
N ASN A 146 36.18 -5.06 15.76
CA ASN A 146 37.44 -5.80 15.89
C ASN A 146 37.67 -6.61 14.62
N ASN A 147 38.68 -6.19 13.86
CA ASN A 147 39.20 -6.93 12.71
C ASN A 147 39.88 -8.19 13.23
N ASN A 148 39.45 -9.37 12.80
CA ASN A 148 40.22 -10.60 12.94
C ASN A 148 40.32 -11.28 11.56
N GLU A 149 41.40 -10.98 10.84
CA GLU A 149 41.84 -11.80 9.72
C GLU A 149 42.20 -13.20 10.23
N ILE A 150 41.34 -14.18 10.02
CA ILE A 150 41.75 -15.59 10.16
C ILE A 150 42.53 -15.96 8.91
N LYS A 151 43.86 -15.80 8.98
CA LYS A 151 44.79 -16.26 7.95
C LYS A 151 44.76 -17.79 7.89
N SER A 152 44.17 -18.32 6.82
CA SER A 152 44.24 -19.73 6.48
C SER A 152 45.68 -20.10 6.06
N THR A 153 46.42 -20.80 6.92
CA THR A 153 47.71 -21.40 6.57
C THR A 153 47.51 -22.88 6.18
N PRO A 154 47.80 -23.27 4.93
CA PRO A 154 47.89 -24.68 4.58
C PRO A 154 49.27 -25.20 5.04
N PHE A 155 49.33 -26.39 5.65
CA PHE A 155 50.61 -27.04 5.89
C PHE A 155 50.58 -28.54 5.54
N LEU A 156 51.21 -28.86 4.42
CA LEU A 156 51.62 -30.21 4.06
C LEU A 156 53.14 -30.33 4.26
N LYS A 157 53.53 -31.25 5.15
CA LYS A 157 54.81 -31.98 5.23
C LYS A 157 56.14 -31.20 5.25
N SER A 158 56.92 -31.47 6.29
CA SER A 158 58.32 -31.90 6.11
C SER A 158 58.75 -32.84 7.24
N ASN A 159 59.24 -34.04 6.91
CA ASN A 159 59.87 -34.94 7.88
C ASN A 159 61.22 -34.37 8.31
N LYS A 160 61.58 -34.53 9.60
CA LYS A 160 62.98 -34.69 10.05
C LYS A 160 63.02 -35.65 11.23
N GLU A 161 63.80 -36.71 11.10
CA GLU A 161 64.18 -37.61 12.18
C GLU A 161 65.39 -37.03 12.94
N GLN A 162 65.42 -37.13 14.27
CA GLN A 162 66.54 -37.76 14.98
C GLN A 162 66.26 -37.91 16.50
N THR A 163 66.12 -39.17 16.91
CA THR A 163 66.73 -39.81 18.09
C THR A 163 67.10 -38.99 19.34
N THR A 164 66.61 -39.43 20.50
CA THR A 164 67.47 -39.78 21.66
C THR A 164 66.75 -40.77 22.58
N ASP A 165 67.50 -41.68 23.20
CA ASP A 165 66.97 -42.84 23.94
C ASP A 165 66.35 -42.51 25.31
N ARG A 166 65.28 -43.24 25.67
CA ARG A 166 65.21 -43.89 27.00
C ARG A 166 64.23 -45.06 27.11
N SER A 167 64.81 -46.24 27.32
CA SER A 167 64.32 -47.43 28.05
C SER A 167 62.93 -48.02 27.76
N LEU A 168 62.92 -49.30 27.40
CA LEU A 168 61.73 -50.13 27.24
C LEU A 168 61.01 -50.41 28.56
N SER A 169 59.68 -50.41 28.52
CA SER A 169 58.86 -51.44 29.16
C SER A 169 57.80 -51.93 28.16
N LYS A 170 57.93 -53.19 27.71
CA LYS A 170 56.96 -53.81 26.80
C LYS A 170 55.74 -54.29 27.58
N ALA A 171 54.55 -53.79 27.23
CA ALA A 171 53.29 -54.49 27.44
C ALA A 171 52.25 -54.07 26.37
N ASN A 172 51.75 -55.05 25.61
CA ASN A 172 50.60 -54.99 24.71
C ASN A 172 50.51 -53.83 23.70
N GLU A 173 51.33 -53.93 22.66
CA GLU A 173 51.05 -53.32 21.36
C GLU A 173 49.97 -54.14 20.63
N TYR A 174 48.68 -53.75 20.74
CA TYR A 174 47.58 -54.16 19.83
C TYR A 174 46.24 -53.44 20.17
N PHE A 175 46.18 -52.09 20.23
CA PHE A 175 44.89 -51.34 20.11
C PHE A 175 45.06 -49.80 19.93
N THR A 176 45.81 -49.33 18.93
CA THR A 176 46.12 -47.88 18.77
C THR A 176 45.69 -47.22 17.46
N GLY A 177 45.48 -47.97 16.38
CA GLY A 177 45.05 -47.40 15.09
C GLY A 177 43.64 -46.79 15.10
N ASP A 178 42.69 -47.46 15.76
CA ASP A 178 41.30 -46.97 15.82
C ASP A 178 41.17 -45.67 16.62
N SER A 179 41.85 -45.52 17.75
CA SER A 179 41.66 -44.35 18.63
C SER A 179 42.01 -43.03 17.95
N GLU A 180 43.11 -42.99 17.20
CA GLU A 180 43.53 -41.78 16.46
C GLU A 180 42.60 -41.47 15.28
N PHE A 181 42.19 -42.49 14.53
CA PHE A 181 41.21 -42.34 13.45
C PHE A 181 39.86 -41.86 13.98
N GLN A 182 39.37 -42.44 15.07
CA GLN A 182 38.13 -42.03 15.75
C GLN A 182 38.25 -40.60 16.29
N GLN A 183 39.39 -40.19 16.86
CA GLN A 183 39.61 -38.79 17.24
C GLN A 183 39.60 -37.85 16.04
N HIS A 184 40.24 -38.22 14.93
CA HIS A 184 40.24 -37.41 13.70
C HIS A 184 38.82 -37.28 13.11
N MET A 185 38.08 -38.39 13.03
CA MET A 185 36.66 -38.40 12.62
C MET A 185 35.80 -37.56 13.56
N ASN A 186 35.96 -37.67 14.88
CA ASN A 186 35.21 -36.87 15.85
C ASN A 186 35.48 -35.37 15.71
N ARG A 187 36.72 -34.96 15.41
CA ARG A 187 37.06 -33.55 15.12
C ARG A 187 36.40 -33.07 13.82
N ASN A 188 36.41 -33.88 12.76
CA ASN A 188 35.75 -33.56 11.49
C ASN A 188 34.22 -33.47 11.66
N VAL A 189 33.59 -34.39 12.40
CA VAL A 189 32.16 -34.36 12.72
C VAL A 189 31.81 -33.16 13.59
N ALA A 190 32.66 -32.78 14.56
CA ALA A 190 32.46 -31.56 15.35
C ALA A 190 32.53 -30.30 14.48
N PHE A 191 33.48 -30.22 13.55
CA PHE A 191 33.58 -29.11 12.58
C PHE A 191 32.35 -29.04 11.67
N LEU A 192 31.95 -30.17 11.05
CA LEU A 192 30.75 -30.26 10.22
C LEU A 192 29.47 -29.87 10.99
N LYS A 193 29.40 -30.19 12.29
CA LYS A 193 28.27 -29.80 13.16
C LYS A 193 28.23 -28.30 13.46
N VAL A 194 29.38 -27.63 13.51
CA VAL A 194 29.47 -26.15 13.61
C VAL A 194 29.04 -25.51 12.29
N GLU A 195 29.58 -25.96 11.17
CA GLU A 195 29.20 -25.45 9.84
C GLU A 195 27.72 -25.67 9.52
N MET A 196 27.16 -26.83 9.90
CA MET A 196 25.74 -27.11 9.74
C MET A 196 24.85 -26.14 10.54
N ARG A 197 25.26 -25.74 11.76
CA ARG A 197 24.57 -24.71 12.54
C ARG A 197 24.69 -23.33 11.91
N ASN A 198 25.86 -22.97 11.37
CA ASN A 198 26.06 -21.72 10.64
C ASN A 198 25.14 -21.65 9.41
N ILE A 199 25.04 -22.74 8.64
CA ILE A 199 24.11 -22.86 7.51
C ILE A 199 22.65 -22.72 7.99
N GLN A 200 22.24 -23.41 9.05
CA GLN A 200 20.88 -23.31 9.61
C GLN A 200 20.53 -21.88 10.04
N ASN A 201 21.44 -21.19 10.74
CA ASN A 201 21.24 -19.79 11.14
C ASN A 201 21.13 -18.86 9.92
N ASN A 202 21.97 -19.07 8.90
CA ASN A 202 21.89 -18.30 7.66
C ASN A 202 20.56 -18.54 6.92
N GLN A 203 20.03 -19.77 6.92
CA GLN A 203 18.72 -20.06 6.33
C GLN A 203 17.59 -19.34 7.08
N LEU A 204 17.63 -19.25 8.41
CA LEU A 204 16.65 -18.49 9.19
C LEU A 204 16.67 -16.98 8.82
N ILE A 205 17.86 -16.39 8.71
CA ILE A 205 18.03 -14.98 8.29
C ILE A 205 17.55 -14.76 6.84
N ILE A 206 17.75 -15.74 5.95
CA ILE A 206 17.24 -15.69 4.58
C ILE A 206 15.71 -15.76 4.57
N LEU A 207 15.10 -16.65 5.36
CA LEU A 207 13.64 -16.76 5.48
C LEU A 207 13.00 -15.48 6.01
N GLU A 208 13.53 -14.90 7.09
CA GLU A 208 13.07 -13.61 7.63
C GLU A 208 13.14 -12.48 6.58
N ARG A 209 14.21 -12.44 5.79
CA ARG A 209 14.36 -11.48 4.68
C ARG A 209 13.37 -11.75 3.55
N LEU A 210 13.12 -13.01 3.20
CA LEU A 210 12.13 -13.38 2.17
C LEU A 210 10.71 -13.02 2.62
N GLU A 211 10.36 -13.23 3.88
CA GLU A 211 9.06 -12.84 4.45
C GLU A 211 8.88 -11.31 4.46
N SER A 212 9.92 -10.56 4.82
CA SER A 212 9.93 -9.09 4.69
C SER A 212 9.78 -8.62 3.24
N ILE A 213 10.46 -9.27 2.28
CA ILE A 213 10.32 -8.98 0.85
C ILE A 213 8.89 -9.32 0.37
N GLN A 214 8.33 -10.46 0.78
CA GLN A 214 6.97 -10.86 0.43
C GLN A 214 5.94 -9.86 0.94
N SER A 215 6.01 -9.45 2.21
CA SER A 215 5.14 -8.39 2.76
C SER A 215 5.22 -7.08 1.96
N HIS A 216 6.42 -6.68 1.52
CA HIS A 216 6.59 -5.49 0.69
C HIS A 216 6.14 -5.64 -0.77
N LEU A 217 5.96 -6.86 -1.26
CA LEU A 217 5.42 -7.17 -2.59
C LEU A 217 3.89 -7.34 -2.57
N GLU A 218 3.31 -7.90 -1.49
CA GLU A 218 1.86 -8.02 -1.30
C GLU A 218 1.19 -6.64 -1.11
N ASP A 219 1.90 -5.68 -0.51
CA ASP A 219 1.50 -4.26 -0.43
C ASP A 219 1.64 -3.50 -1.77
N GLN A 220 2.18 -4.10 -2.85
CA GLN A 220 2.11 -3.52 -4.19
C GLN A 220 0.79 -3.94 -4.87
N PRO A 221 -0.03 -3.00 -5.38
CA PRO A 221 -1.05 -3.38 -6.35
C PRO A 221 -0.35 -4.02 -7.55
N VAL A 222 -0.94 -5.09 -8.10
CA VAL A 222 -0.42 -5.77 -9.29
C VAL A 222 -0.33 -4.78 -10.44
N ILE A 223 0.89 -4.30 -10.71
CA ILE A 223 1.19 -3.53 -11.91
C ILE A 223 1.29 -4.56 -13.04
N ASP A 224 0.18 -4.76 -13.74
CA ASP A 224 0.20 -5.44 -15.03
C ASP A 224 1.24 -4.75 -15.91
N LYS A 225 2.28 -5.50 -16.32
CA LYS A 225 3.38 -5.02 -17.17
C LYS A 225 2.93 -4.85 -18.64
N THR A 226 1.76 -4.27 -18.84
CA THR A 226 1.42 -3.59 -20.09
C THR A 226 2.04 -2.19 -20.03
N ASN A 227 2.71 -1.77 -21.10
CA ASN A 227 3.49 -0.52 -21.14
C ASN A 227 2.60 0.75 -21.22
N SER A 228 1.43 0.76 -20.58
CA SER A 228 0.41 1.80 -20.68
C SER A 228 0.52 2.88 -19.59
N SER A 229 1.07 2.55 -18.41
CA SER A 229 1.04 3.41 -17.21
C SER A 229 2.26 4.33 -17.04
N ILE A 230 3.13 4.41 -18.05
CA ILE A 230 4.30 5.32 -18.04
C ILE A 230 3.91 6.80 -18.21
N ASN A 231 2.71 7.11 -18.70
CA ASN A 231 2.37 8.49 -19.13
C ASN A 231 1.00 9.04 -18.69
N GLU A 232 0.23 8.36 -17.83
CA GLU A 232 -1.08 8.86 -17.35
C GLU A 232 -0.96 10.25 -16.69
N MET A 233 0.13 10.49 -15.97
CA MET A 233 0.36 11.74 -15.25
C MET A 233 1.01 12.84 -16.13
N ALA A 234 1.58 12.49 -17.28
CA ALA A 234 2.16 13.45 -18.23
C ALA A 234 1.11 14.10 -19.15
N ASN A 235 -0.08 13.51 -19.24
CA ASN A 235 -1.25 14.12 -19.88
C ASN A 235 -1.77 15.36 -19.11
N TYR A 236 -1.28 15.61 -17.89
CA TYR A 236 -1.62 16.77 -17.08
C TYR A 236 -0.53 17.82 -17.12
N GLN A 237 -0.89 19.02 -17.54
CA GLN A 237 0.00 20.17 -17.57
C GLN A 237 0.12 20.79 -16.17
N PHE A 238 1.01 20.22 -15.36
CA PHE A 238 1.35 20.76 -14.05
C PHE A 238 2.27 21.99 -14.15
N PRO A 239 2.13 23.00 -13.28
CA PRO A 239 1.13 23.12 -12.22
C PRO A 239 -0.23 23.65 -12.73
N ILE A 240 -1.33 23.08 -12.24
CA ILE A 240 -2.70 23.46 -12.59
C ILE A 240 -2.98 24.90 -12.14
N ASP A 241 -3.50 25.74 -13.03
CA ASP A 241 -3.77 27.16 -12.77
C ASP A 241 -5.24 27.60 -12.88
N ASN A 242 -6.10 26.73 -13.40
CA ASN A 242 -7.51 27.03 -13.63
C ASN A 242 -8.44 25.95 -13.03
N VAL A 243 -9.72 26.30 -12.88
CA VAL A 243 -10.72 25.48 -12.18
C VAL A 243 -11.26 24.34 -13.06
N VAL A 244 -11.20 24.46 -14.39
CA VAL A 244 -11.71 23.43 -15.31
C VAL A 244 -10.78 22.21 -15.31
N ASP A 245 -9.48 22.43 -15.41
CA ASP A 245 -8.47 21.38 -15.34
C ASP A 245 -8.44 20.74 -13.95
N LEU A 246 -8.62 21.53 -12.88
CA LEU A 246 -8.77 21.00 -11.53
C LEU A 246 -9.98 20.08 -11.39
N ASN A 247 -11.16 20.48 -11.91
CA ASN A 247 -12.35 19.62 -11.86
C ASN A 247 -12.14 18.32 -12.66
N THR A 248 -11.49 18.40 -13.83
CA THR A 248 -11.15 17.24 -14.65
C THR A 248 -10.19 16.28 -13.92
N PHE A 249 -9.19 16.84 -13.21
CA PHE A 249 -8.26 16.09 -12.38
C PHE A 249 -8.98 15.43 -11.18
N GLU A 250 -9.88 16.14 -10.52
CA GLU A 250 -10.72 15.65 -9.42
C GLU A 250 -11.67 14.52 -9.84
N ASP A 251 -12.32 14.65 -11.00
CA ASP A 251 -13.17 13.61 -11.60
C ASP A 251 -12.35 12.35 -11.90
N ASN A 252 -11.11 12.48 -12.38
CA ASN A 252 -10.24 11.33 -12.67
C ASN A 252 -9.67 10.67 -11.39
N ILE A 253 -9.33 11.45 -10.34
CA ILE A 253 -8.99 10.90 -9.01
C ILE A 253 -10.17 10.12 -8.40
N SER A 254 -11.40 10.56 -8.67
CA SER A 254 -12.62 9.97 -8.11
C SER A 254 -13.19 8.83 -8.96
N GLY A 255 -12.91 8.83 -10.26
CA GLY A 255 -13.38 7.86 -11.24
C GLY A 255 -12.46 6.66 -11.41
N ASP A 256 -11.15 6.85 -11.30
CA ASP A 256 -10.13 5.81 -11.49
C ASP A 256 -9.24 5.60 -10.25
N GLN A 257 -9.38 4.42 -9.65
CA GLN A 257 -8.60 3.98 -8.50
C GLN A 257 -7.14 3.64 -8.87
N HIS A 258 -6.86 3.21 -10.10
CA HIS A 258 -5.49 2.98 -10.58
C HIS A 258 -4.75 4.32 -10.66
N PHE A 259 -5.33 5.29 -11.37
CA PHE A 259 -4.82 6.66 -11.45
C PHE A 259 -4.59 7.27 -10.05
N ARG A 260 -5.56 7.18 -9.12
CA ARG A 260 -5.39 7.63 -7.73
C ARG A 260 -4.18 6.98 -7.06
N THR A 261 -4.03 5.65 -7.18
CA THR A 261 -2.97 4.89 -6.52
C THR A 261 -1.59 5.20 -7.11
N HIS A 262 -1.52 5.41 -8.42
CA HIS A 262 -0.33 5.88 -9.13
C HIS A 262 0.05 7.30 -8.68
N LEU A 263 -0.90 8.23 -8.65
CA LEU A 263 -0.69 9.61 -8.20
C LEU A 263 -0.19 9.68 -6.74
N VAL A 264 -0.75 8.88 -5.83
CA VAL A 264 -0.25 8.77 -4.43
C VAL A 264 1.20 8.28 -4.40
N LYS A 265 1.56 7.30 -5.24
CA LYS A 265 2.94 6.79 -5.36
C LYS A 265 3.88 7.87 -5.88
N GLU A 266 3.54 8.54 -6.97
CA GLU A 266 4.33 9.61 -7.58
C GLU A 266 4.56 10.81 -6.66
N LEU A 267 3.52 11.26 -5.95
CA LEU A 267 3.66 12.35 -4.98
C LEU A 267 4.50 11.95 -3.76
N SER A 268 4.51 10.67 -3.38
CA SER A 268 5.35 10.17 -2.28
C SER A 268 6.86 10.23 -2.58
N TYR A 269 7.25 10.12 -3.86
CA TYR A 269 8.64 10.23 -4.30
C TYR A 269 9.22 11.65 -4.23
N ILE A 270 8.38 12.68 -4.17
CA ILE A 270 8.85 14.08 -4.06
C ILE A 270 9.68 14.26 -2.78
N GLY A 271 9.19 13.75 -1.65
CA GLY A 271 9.87 13.78 -0.36
C GLY A 271 10.20 15.19 0.17
N GLY A 272 10.98 15.25 1.25
CA GLY A 272 11.46 16.48 1.84
C GLY A 272 12.27 16.25 3.12
N LYS A 273 12.93 17.30 3.61
CA LYS A 273 13.70 17.25 4.88
C LYS A 273 12.80 17.03 6.10
N HIS A 274 11.61 17.63 6.07
CA HIS A 274 10.58 17.57 7.12
C HIS A 274 9.19 17.57 6.47
N THR A 275 8.14 17.14 7.18
CA THR A 275 6.74 17.11 6.70
C THR A 275 6.35 18.42 6.01
N LYS A 276 6.59 19.54 6.67
CA LYS A 276 6.23 20.89 6.18
C LYS A 276 6.89 21.22 4.84
N ALA A 277 8.10 20.73 4.61
CA ALA A 277 8.83 20.92 3.35
C ALA A 277 8.30 19.99 2.24
N MET A 278 7.96 18.73 2.58
CA MET A 278 7.36 17.79 1.62
C MET A 278 6.00 18.30 1.13
N VAL A 279 5.10 18.69 2.03
CA VAL A 279 3.78 19.25 1.68
C VAL A 279 3.91 20.51 0.82
N LYS A 280 4.84 21.42 1.14
CA LYS A 280 5.12 22.59 0.29
C LYS A 280 5.56 22.22 -1.12
N ARG A 281 6.44 21.22 -1.27
CA ARG A 281 6.91 20.75 -2.60
C ARG A 281 5.80 20.04 -3.39
N ILE A 282 4.97 19.23 -2.73
CA ILE A 282 3.78 18.60 -3.33
C ILE A 282 2.82 19.68 -3.85
N MET A 283 2.39 20.61 -2.99
CA MET A 283 1.45 21.67 -3.37
C MET A 283 1.98 22.54 -4.51
N SER A 284 3.28 22.89 -4.49
CA SER A 284 3.90 23.72 -5.54
C SER A 284 4.12 22.97 -6.87
N LYS A 285 4.14 21.63 -6.86
CA LYS A 285 4.19 20.81 -8.08
C LYS A 285 2.79 20.74 -8.72
N ILE A 286 1.75 20.59 -7.91
CA ILE A 286 0.38 20.34 -8.41
C ILE A 286 -0.32 21.64 -8.82
N PHE A 287 -0.17 22.72 -8.06
CA PHE A 287 -0.99 23.93 -8.22
C PHE A 287 -0.17 25.21 -8.36
N LYS A 288 -0.67 26.13 -9.18
CA LYS A 288 -0.19 27.53 -9.24
C LYS A 288 -0.88 28.34 -8.14
N ASP A 289 -0.17 29.32 -7.57
CA ASP A 289 -0.75 30.22 -6.55
C ASP A 289 -2.00 30.96 -7.08
N ASP A 290 -2.10 31.18 -8.39
CA ASP A 290 -3.26 31.76 -9.09
C ASP A 290 -4.57 31.00 -8.88
N LEU A 291 -4.49 29.67 -8.82
CA LEU A 291 -5.63 28.81 -8.52
C LEU A 291 -5.88 28.81 -7.01
N LEU A 292 -4.83 28.60 -6.22
CA LEU A 292 -4.91 28.47 -4.77
C LEU A 292 -5.49 29.72 -4.08
N LYS A 293 -5.34 30.91 -4.66
CA LYS A 293 -5.92 32.16 -4.12
C LYS A 293 -7.44 32.08 -3.93
N ASN A 294 -8.14 31.26 -4.71
CA ASN A 294 -9.59 31.10 -4.67
C ASN A 294 -10.07 30.13 -3.57
N TYR A 295 -9.14 29.35 -2.99
CA TYR A 295 -9.43 28.29 -2.02
C TYR A 295 -9.05 28.69 -0.59
N SER A 296 -9.70 28.06 0.38
CA SER A 296 -9.22 27.96 1.76
C SER A 296 -9.56 26.58 2.30
N TYR A 297 -8.85 26.10 3.32
CA TYR A 297 -9.05 24.73 3.79
C TYR A 297 -10.51 24.40 4.14
N SER A 298 -11.20 25.30 4.84
CA SER A 298 -12.60 25.12 5.31
C SER A 298 -13.64 25.99 4.58
N GLY A 299 -13.28 26.65 3.48
CA GLY A 299 -14.22 27.48 2.70
C GLY A 299 -14.61 28.81 3.36
N LYS A 300 -13.76 29.36 4.25
CA LYS A 300 -14.02 30.64 4.93
C LYS A 300 -13.86 31.83 3.98
N LYS A 301 -14.56 32.93 4.28
CA LYS A 301 -14.52 34.20 3.53
C LYS A 301 -14.93 34.08 2.05
N GLY A 302 -15.94 33.25 1.75
CA GLY A 302 -16.47 33.06 0.39
C GLY A 302 -15.56 32.25 -0.55
N LYS A 303 -14.45 31.71 -0.06
CA LYS A 303 -13.56 30.83 -0.80
C LYS A 303 -14.09 29.41 -0.87
N THR A 304 -13.69 28.63 -1.86
CA THR A 304 -14.01 27.20 -1.97
C THR A 304 -13.26 26.37 -0.92
N PRO A 305 -13.88 25.32 -0.33
CA PRO A 305 -13.23 24.45 0.65
C PRO A 305 -12.27 23.45 -0.02
N PHE A 306 -10.97 23.63 0.18
CA PHE A 306 -9.94 22.69 -0.32
C PHE A 306 -10.04 21.30 0.34
N SER A 307 -10.52 21.23 1.59
CA SER A 307 -10.71 19.95 2.30
C SER A 307 -11.74 19.01 1.65
N SER A 308 -12.62 19.53 0.80
CA SER A 308 -13.62 18.72 0.06
C SER A 308 -13.08 18.09 -1.23
N LEU A 309 -11.89 18.49 -1.66
CA LEU A 309 -11.27 17.99 -2.89
C LEU A 309 -10.62 16.62 -2.66
N ALA A 310 -10.78 15.70 -3.60
CA ALA A 310 -10.19 14.37 -3.60
C ALA A 310 -8.66 14.44 -3.55
N ILE A 311 -8.03 15.41 -4.24
CA ILE A 311 -6.59 15.66 -4.19
C ILE A 311 -6.09 15.97 -2.77
N CYS A 312 -6.92 16.55 -1.90
CA CYS A 312 -6.55 16.79 -0.50
C CYS A 312 -6.29 15.45 0.23
N SER A 313 -7.16 14.45 0.02
CA SER A 313 -6.97 13.09 0.57
C SER A 313 -5.71 12.42 0.02
N VAL A 314 -5.46 12.56 -1.28
CA VAL A 314 -4.27 12.02 -1.98
C VAL A 314 -2.98 12.64 -1.42
N ILE A 315 -2.96 13.93 -1.07
CA ILE A 315 -1.80 14.59 -0.46
C ILE A 315 -1.51 14.02 0.94
N PHE A 316 -2.53 13.76 1.76
CA PHE A 316 -2.34 13.10 3.07
C PHE A 316 -1.78 11.68 2.91
N GLU A 317 -2.30 10.90 1.97
CA GLU A 317 -1.84 9.53 1.68
C GLU A 317 -0.38 9.54 1.17
N ALA A 318 -0.04 10.42 0.22
CA ALA A 318 1.32 10.54 -0.33
C ALA A 318 2.37 10.90 0.74
N VAL A 319 2.03 11.75 1.71
CA VAL A 319 2.91 12.07 2.84
C VAL A 319 3.05 10.87 3.79
N LYS A 320 1.95 10.24 4.19
CA LYS A 320 1.97 9.09 5.12
C LYS A 320 2.60 7.83 4.51
N LYS A 321 2.62 7.70 3.17
CA LYS A 321 3.30 6.60 2.45
C LYS A 321 4.83 6.66 2.57
N GLN A 322 5.40 7.84 2.87
CA GLN A 322 6.84 7.99 3.07
C GLN A 322 7.24 7.52 4.48
N VAL A 323 8.22 6.60 4.57
CA VAL A 323 8.63 5.94 5.83
C VAL A 323 8.97 6.96 6.93
N LYS A 324 9.64 8.06 6.56
CA LYS A 324 10.02 9.17 7.47
C LYS A 324 8.84 9.91 8.09
N PHE A 325 7.65 9.86 7.48
CA PHE A 325 6.48 10.64 7.85
C PHE A 325 5.21 9.80 8.12
N LYS A 326 5.33 8.46 8.13
CA LYS A 326 4.23 7.51 8.38
C LYS A 326 3.41 7.83 9.65
N ASN A 327 4.10 8.21 10.72
CA ASN A 327 3.51 8.46 12.04
C ASN A 327 3.18 9.94 12.29
N VAL A 328 3.29 10.81 11.28
CA VAL A 328 3.01 12.25 11.44
C VAL A 328 1.51 12.47 11.65
N PRO A 329 1.10 13.21 12.69
CA PRO A 329 -0.31 13.45 12.96
C PRO A 329 -0.93 14.31 11.85
N GLN A 330 -2.15 13.97 11.46
CA GLN A 330 -2.82 14.58 10.31
C GLN A 330 -2.98 16.11 10.43
N HIS A 331 -3.10 16.62 11.66
CA HIS A 331 -3.20 18.06 11.91
C HIS A 331 -1.93 18.83 11.45
N GLU A 332 -0.73 18.25 11.50
CA GLU A 332 0.50 18.94 11.09
C GLU A 332 0.54 19.15 9.56
N ILE A 333 0.08 18.16 8.82
CA ILE A 333 -0.08 18.21 7.36
C ILE A 333 -1.17 19.24 7.01
N GLU A 334 -2.31 19.18 7.70
CA GLU A 334 -3.43 20.12 7.54
C GLU A 334 -3.02 21.59 7.80
N GLU A 335 -2.32 21.88 8.91
CA GLU A 335 -1.81 23.22 9.20
C GLU A 335 -0.84 23.72 8.13
N THR A 336 -0.04 22.82 7.55
CA THR A 336 0.84 23.19 6.43
C THR A 336 0.04 23.53 5.17
N ILE A 337 -1.01 22.77 4.83
CA ILE A 337 -1.90 23.06 3.70
C ILE A 337 -2.62 24.40 3.93
N LYS A 338 -3.18 24.63 5.13
CA LYS A 338 -3.79 25.92 5.52
C LYS A 338 -2.84 27.09 5.31
N TYR A 339 -1.59 26.97 5.77
CA TYR A 339 -0.56 27.99 5.61
C TYR A 339 -0.27 28.30 4.13
N ILE A 340 -0.15 27.28 3.28
CA ILE A 340 0.10 27.46 1.84
C ILE A 340 -1.07 28.19 1.17
N LEU A 341 -2.31 27.76 1.42
CA LEU A 341 -3.53 28.40 0.88
C LEU A 341 -3.69 29.86 1.35
N ALA A 342 -3.29 30.16 2.59
CA ALA A 342 -3.27 31.52 3.11
C ALA A 342 -2.19 32.39 2.43
N GLN A 343 -1.05 31.79 2.09
CA GLN A 343 0.11 32.47 1.52
C GLN A 343 -0.01 32.77 0.01
N ALA A 344 -0.74 31.94 -0.74
CA ALA A 344 -0.94 32.06 -2.19
C ALA A 344 -1.27 33.49 -2.70
N PRO A 345 -2.28 34.23 -2.18
CA PRO A 345 -2.57 35.60 -2.64
C PRO A 345 -1.42 36.59 -2.39
N PHE A 346 -0.63 36.40 -1.32
CA PHE A 346 0.53 37.25 -1.03
C PHE A 346 1.71 36.93 -1.96
N ASN A 347 1.89 35.65 -2.32
CA ASN A 347 2.91 35.24 -3.29
C ASN A 347 2.65 35.87 -4.67
N LEU A 348 1.41 35.86 -5.14
CA LEU A 348 1.03 36.49 -6.42
C LEU A 348 1.30 37.99 -6.42
N LYS A 349 0.89 38.71 -5.37
CA LYS A 349 1.20 40.15 -5.24
C LYS A 349 2.71 40.39 -5.30
N ARG A 350 3.51 39.53 -4.67
CA ARG A 350 4.98 39.60 -4.71
C ARG A 350 5.58 39.22 -6.08
N GLN A 351 4.94 38.35 -6.86
CA GLN A 351 5.36 38.00 -8.23
C GLN A 351 5.04 39.15 -9.21
N LEU A 352 3.82 39.69 -9.16
CA LEU A 352 3.40 40.83 -9.97
C LEU A 352 4.30 42.05 -9.75
N ASN A 353 4.58 42.40 -8.49
CA ASN A 353 5.49 43.50 -8.15
C ASN A 353 6.94 43.30 -8.68
N LYS A 354 7.38 42.06 -8.87
CA LYS A 354 8.69 41.77 -9.47
C LYS A 354 8.65 41.93 -11.00
N GLN A 355 7.59 41.43 -11.63
CA GLN A 355 7.38 41.56 -13.07
C GLN A 355 7.23 43.02 -13.51
N SER A 356 6.51 43.84 -12.75
CA SER A 356 6.38 45.27 -13.03
C SER A 356 7.73 45.99 -12.94
N PHE A 357 8.59 45.61 -12.00
CA PHE A 357 9.93 46.19 -11.85
C PHE A 357 10.83 45.81 -13.03
N SER A 358 10.85 44.53 -13.43
CA SER A 358 11.64 44.05 -14.58
C SER A 358 11.14 44.50 -15.96
N LEU A 359 9.96 45.13 -16.04
CA LEU A 359 9.42 45.75 -17.27
C LEU A 359 9.63 47.26 -17.30
N SER A 360 10.17 47.83 -16.22
CA SER A 360 10.48 49.28 -16.08
C SER A 360 11.97 49.61 -16.10
N THR A 361 12.81 48.60 -16.35
CA THR A 361 14.27 48.64 -16.51
C THR A 361 14.65 47.86 -17.75
#